data_AF-A0A7Y7NYA1-F1
#
_entry.id   AF-A0A7Y7NYA1-F1
#
_cell.length_a   1.000
_cell.length_b   1.000
_cell.length_c   1.000
_cell.angle_alpha   90.00
_cell.angle_beta   90.00
_cell.angle_gamma   90.00
#
_symmetry.space_group_name_H-M   'P 1'
#
loop_
_entity.id
_entity.type
_entity.pdbx_description
1 polymer ?
#
loop_
_entity_poly.entity_id
_entity_poly.type
_entity_poly.pdbx_seq_one_letter_code
_entity_poly.pdbx_strand_id
1 'polypeptide(L)'
;MTKKSELAKARYKKGLDFENEVAKYMTEVLKYDDVEVRPRVSGKISDRGYEIDVLAKINDRGGDTIKKIAIVFFVTAIVLIFWWAFDIVGEWAIIIALVLLVGSIAYVLISKSFVAKYIWIECKNLKSKTKRSHIFELTQKYKDYKQNKYVKWNIINLMFFSVSGYDSDAKEFAKENGIICYEKADNEEFVKTNIYF
;
A
#
# COMPACT_ATOMS: atom_id res chain seq x y z
N MET A 1 -32.33 3.65 -23.36
CA MET A 1 -31.23 4.20 -22.54
C MET A 1 -31.04 5.65 -22.94
N THR A 2 -30.83 6.58 -21.99
CA THR A 2 -30.65 8.00 -22.35
C THR A 2 -29.19 8.29 -22.72
N LYS A 3 -28.94 9.17 -23.69
CA LYS A 3 -27.58 9.62 -24.07
C LYS A 3 -26.73 10.06 -22.87
N LYS A 4 -27.37 10.62 -21.83
CA LYS A 4 -26.73 11.01 -20.57
C LYS A 4 -26.17 9.79 -19.80
N SER A 5 -26.90 8.68 -19.77
CA SER A 5 -26.46 7.45 -19.08
C SER A 5 -25.26 6.79 -19.77
N GLU A 6 -25.19 6.85 -21.10
CA GLU A 6 -24.06 6.32 -21.88
C GLU A 6 -22.79 7.15 -21.66
N LEU A 7 -22.91 8.48 -21.67
CA LEU A 7 -21.79 9.38 -21.38
C LEU A 7 -21.24 9.19 -19.96
N ALA A 8 -22.12 8.96 -18.97
CA ALA A 8 -21.71 8.67 -17.60
C ALA A 8 -20.92 7.35 -17.52
N LYS A 9 -21.41 6.29 -18.18
CA LYS A 9 -20.70 5.01 -18.28
C LYS A 9 -19.34 5.13 -18.96
N ALA A 10 -19.27 5.89 -20.05
CA ALA A 10 -18.01 6.13 -20.77
C ALA A 10 -16.98 6.88 -19.90
N ARG A 11 -17.41 7.91 -19.15
CA ARG A 11 -16.54 8.63 -18.21
C ARG A 11 -16.08 7.74 -17.07
N TYR A 12 -16.98 6.94 -16.51
CA TYR A 12 -16.65 5.98 -15.46
C TYR A 12 -15.60 4.98 -15.94
N LYS A 13 -15.82 4.39 -17.12
CA LYS A 13 -14.87 3.47 -17.75
C LYS A 13 -13.51 4.13 -17.96
N LYS A 14 -13.48 5.35 -18.50
CA LYS A 14 -12.23 6.12 -18.69
C LYS A 14 -11.47 6.38 -17.39
N GLY A 15 -12.17 6.61 -16.28
CA GLY A 15 -11.57 6.76 -14.95
C GLY A 15 -10.96 5.45 -14.48
N LEU A 16 -11.73 4.36 -14.54
CA LEU A 16 -11.28 3.04 -14.14
C LEU A 16 -10.10 2.53 -14.98
N ASP A 17 -10.12 2.77 -16.29
CA ASP A 17 -9.02 2.41 -17.19
C ASP A 17 -7.72 3.12 -16.78
N PHE A 18 -7.82 4.40 -16.39
CA PHE A 18 -6.67 5.18 -15.90
C PHE A 18 -6.17 4.70 -14.53
N GLU A 19 -7.07 4.35 -13.61
CA GLU A 19 -6.69 3.79 -12.31
C GLU A 19 -5.98 2.43 -12.46
N ASN A 20 -6.45 1.58 -13.36
CA ASN A 20 -5.79 0.31 -13.69
C ASN A 20 -4.41 0.53 -14.33
N GLU A 21 -4.27 1.54 -15.18
CA GLU A 21 -2.98 1.93 -15.76
C GLU A 21 -2.00 2.37 -14.67
N VAL A 22 -2.43 3.22 -13.73
CA VAL A 22 -1.64 3.63 -12.57
C VAL A 22 -1.28 2.42 -11.72
N ALA A 23 -2.22 1.52 -11.44
CA ALA A 23 -1.96 0.31 -10.66
C ALA A 23 -0.88 -0.58 -11.30
N LYS A 24 -0.92 -0.74 -12.62
CA LYS A 24 0.11 -1.44 -13.40
C LYS A 24 1.47 -0.74 -13.30
N TYR A 25 1.50 0.59 -13.39
CA TYR A 25 2.75 1.35 -13.23
C TYR A 25 3.35 1.19 -11.83
N MET A 26 2.52 1.16 -10.78
CA MET A 26 2.97 0.95 -9.41
C MET A 26 3.67 -0.42 -9.24
N THR A 27 3.15 -1.49 -9.83
CA THR A 27 3.75 -2.83 -9.73
C THR A 27 4.94 -3.00 -10.68
N GLU A 28 4.80 -2.62 -11.94
CA GLU A 28 5.80 -2.91 -12.97
C GLU A 28 6.99 -1.96 -12.97
N VAL A 29 6.76 -0.67 -12.70
CA VAL A 29 7.81 0.36 -12.76
C VAL A 29 8.32 0.67 -11.36
N LEU A 30 7.41 1.02 -10.44
CA LEU A 30 7.81 1.39 -9.07
C LEU A 30 8.02 0.20 -8.13
N LYS A 31 7.77 -1.04 -8.59
CA LYS A 31 8.05 -2.29 -7.88
C LYS A 31 7.38 -2.40 -6.49
N TYR A 32 6.16 -1.89 -6.36
CA TYR A 32 5.31 -2.17 -5.19
C TYR A 32 4.85 -3.64 -5.22
N ASP A 33 4.66 -4.23 -4.04
CA ASP A 33 4.41 -5.68 -3.90
C ASP A 33 3.00 -6.09 -4.30
N ASP A 34 2.04 -5.24 -3.95
CA ASP A 34 0.64 -5.50 -4.16
C ASP A 34 -0.09 -4.17 -4.34
N VAL A 35 -1.12 -4.19 -5.17
CA VAL A 35 -1.88 -3.00 -5.53
C VAL A 35 -3.35 -3.37 -5.68
N GLU A 36 -4.20 -2.62 -4.97
CA GLU A 36 -5.65 -2.77 -5.00
C GLU A 36 -6.29 -1.50 -5.58
N VAL A 37 -7.25 -1.66 -6.51
CA VAL A 37 -7.98 -0.55 -7.14
C VAL A 37 -9.35 -0.40 -6.48
N ARG A 38 -9.70 0.83 -6.11
CA ARG A 38 -10.95 1.18 -5.40
C ARG A 38 -11.22 0.49 -4.05
N PRO A 39 -10.20 0.20 -3.21
CA PRO A 39 -10.49 -0.19 -1.84
C PRO A 39 -11.24 0.93 -1.10
N ARG A 40 -12.08 0.54 -0.14
CA ARG A 40 -12.78 1.48 0.74
C ARG A 40 -12.18 1.52 2.13
N VAL A 41 -12.05 2.74 2.66
CA VAL A 41 -11.70 3.04 4.06
C VAL A 41 -12.83 3.75 4.75
N SER A 42 -12.92 3.63 6.07
CA SER A 42 -13.84 4.42 6.88
C SER A 42 -13.14 5.68 7.40
N GLY A 43 -13.80 6.82 7.29
CA GLY A 43 -13.39 8.05 7.95
C GLY A 43 -13.84 8.09 9.40
N LYS A 44 -13.36 9.06 10.20
CA LYS A 44 -13.93 9.34 11.52
C LYS A 44 -15.27 10.08 11.38
N ILE A 45 -15.36 11.01 10.42
CA ILE A 45 -16.53 11.84 10.15
C ILE A 45 -17.39 11.20 9.05
N SER A 46 -16.78 10.60 8.02
CA SER A 46 -17.53 9.99 6.92
C SER A 46 -17.98 8.55 7.23
N ASP A 47 -19.25 8.37 7.61
CA ASP A 47 -19.87 7.05 7.83
C ASP A 47 -19.85 6.16 6.59
N ARG A 48 -20.00 6.76 5.41
CA ARG A 48 -19.97 6.04 4.12
C ARG A 48 -18.57 5.58 3.73
N GLY A 49 -17.55 6.13 4.39
CA GLY A 49 -16.15 5.93 4.04
C GLY A 49 -15.71 6.69 2.80
N TYR A 50 -14.47 6.43 2.40
CA TYR A 50 -13.85 6.95 1.20
C TYR A 50 -13.41 5.80 0.32
N GLU A 51 -13.59 5.95 -0.98
CA GLU A 51 -12.99 5.08 -1.99
C GLU A 51 -11.59 5.64 -2.31
N ILE A 52 -10.58 4.80 -2.17
CA ILE A 52 -9.20 5.11 -2.55
C ILE A 52 -9.05 4.67 -4.00
N ASP A 53 -8.67 5.56 -4.91
CA ASP A 53 -8.57 5.20 -6.33
C ASP A 53 -7.60 4.01 -6.53
N VAL A 54 -6.39 4.11 -5.97
CA VAL A 54 -5.42 3.01 -5.93
C VAL A 54 -4.69 2.96 -4.58
N LEU A 55 -4.55 1.77 -4.01
CA LEU A 55 -3.80 1.52 -2.78
C LEU A 55 -2.61 0.62 -3.09
N ALA A 56 -1.39 1.06 -2.82
CA ALA A 56 -0.19 0.26 -3.04
C ALA A 56 0.46 -0.16 -1.71
N LYS A 57 0.87 -1.42 -1.61
CA LYS A 57 1.58 -2.00 -0.46
C LYS A 57 3.08 -1.93 -0.68
N ILE A 58 3.80 -1.33 0.27
CA ILE A 58 5.26 -1.28 0.27
C ILE A 58 5.82 -2.62 0.72
N ASN A 59 6.87 -3.04 0.04
CA ASN A 59 7.59 -4.23 0.39
C ASN A 59 8.25 -4.12 1.76
N ASP A 60 7.85 -5.01 2.67
CA ASP A 60 8.59 -5.29 3.88
C ASP A 60 9.16 -6.72 3.82
N ARG A 61 10.15 -6.91 2.93
CA ARG A 61 10.83 -8.21 2.74
C ARG A 61 11.33 -8.77 4.06
N GLY A 62 11.69 -7.89 5.00
CA GLY A 62 12.14 -8.23 6.34
C GLY A 62 11.09 -9.05 7.10
N GLY A 63 9.87 -8.51 7.21
CA GLY A 63 8.78 -9.17 7.94
C GLY A 63 8.43 -10.55 7.40
N ASP A 64 8.29 -10.69 6.08
CA ASP A 64 7.91 -11.98 5.47
C ASP A 64 9.04 -13.01 5.52
N THR A 65 10.30 -12.57 5.39
CA THR A 65 11.47 -13.46 5.53
C THR A 65 11.59 -13.95 6.97
N ILE A 66 11.39 -13.05 7.94
CA ILE A 66 11.40 -13.38 9.37
C ILE A 66 10.33 -14.41 9.71
N LYS A 67 9.10 -14.26 9.19
CA LYS A 67 8.03 -15.25 9.38
C LYS A 67 8.40 -16.61 8.82
N LYS A 68 8.99 -16.67 7.62
CA LYS A 68 9.44 -17.93 7.01
C LYS A 68 10.51 -18.62 7.86
N ILE A 69 11.50 -17.86 8.35
CA ILE A 69 12.55 -18.38 9.24
C ILE A 69 11.93 -18.92 10.54
N ALA A 70 10.98 -18.20 11.14
CA ALA A 70 10.29 -18.63 12.35
C ALA A 70 9.57 -19.98 12.14
N ILE A 71 8.89 -20.17 11.01
CA ILE A 71 8.21 -21.42 10.66
C ILE A 71 9.23 -22.56 10.51
N VAL A 72 10.34 -22.32 9.82
CA VAL A 72 11.40 -23.33 9.65
C VAL A 72 11.94 -23.76 11.01
N PHE A 73 12.28 -22.82 11.90
CA PHE A 73 12.76 -23.12 13.24
C PHE A 73 11.74 -23.91 14.06
N PHE A 74 10.46 -23.55 13.97
CA PHE A 74 9.38 -24.24 14.66
C PHE A 74 9.23 -25.69 14.18
N VAL A 75 9.21 -25.92 12.86
CA VAL A 75 9.11 -27.27 12.29
C VAL A 75 10.33 -28.11 12.64
N THR A 76 11.54 -27.55 12.52
CA THR A 76 12.77 -28.25 12.91
C THR A 76 12.76 -28.63 14.39
N ALA A 77 12.26 -27.77 15.28
CA ALA A 77 12.14 -28.09 16.69
C ALA A 77 11.19 -29.28 16.93
N ILE A 78 10.04 -29.33 16.25
CA ILE A 78 9.09 -30.45 16.34
C ILE A 78 9.76 -31.76 15.88
N VAL A 79 10.48 -31.73 14.77
CA VAL A 79 11.19 -32.92 14.25
C VAL A 79 12.23 -33.41 15.24
N LEU A 80 13.00 -32.52 15.86
CA LEU A 80 14.01 -32.88 16.87
C LEU A 80 13.36 -33.50 18.12
N ILE A 81 12.24 -32.95 18.60
CA ILE A 81 11.48 -33.52 19.73
C ILE A 81 10.97 -34.91 19.38
N PHE A 82 10.44 -35.07 18.16
CA PHE A 82 9.97 -36.37 17.69
C PHE A 82 11.10 -37.39 17.61
N TRP A 83 12.23 -37.07 16.97
CA TRP A 83 13.38 -37.98 16.92
C TRP A 83 13.94 -38.32 18.29
N TRP A 84 13.95 -37.37 19.22
CA TRP A 84 14.34 -37.64 20.60
C TRP A 84 13.39 -38.63 21.28
N ALA A 85 12.07 -38.50 21.08
CA ALA A 85 11.08 -39.40 21.66
C ALA A 85 11.14 -40.85 21.15
N PHE A 86 11.81 -41.09 20.02
CA PHE A 86 12.06 -42.42 19.45
C PHE A 86 13.50 -42.90 19.68
N ASP A 87 14.25 -42.26 20.58
CA ASP A 87 15.65 -42.58 20.90
C ASP A 87 16.60 -42.53 19.67
N ILE A 88 16.24 -41.76 18.63
CA ILE A 88 17.05 -41.61 17.40
C ILE A 88 18.22 -40.63 17.63
N VAL A 89 18.03 -39.65 18.52
CA VAL A 89 19.00 -38.59 18.84
C VAL A 89 19.15 -38.44 20.36
N GLY A 90 20.31 -37.94 20.81
CA GLY A 90 20.61 -37.77 22.23
C GLY A 90 19.91 -36.58 22.89
N GLU A 91 20.03 -36.48 24.22
CA GLU A 91 19.37 -35.46 25.06
C GLU A 91 19.68 -34.00 24.63
N TRP A 92 20.84 -33.75 24.03
CA TRP A 92 21.20 -32.42 23.50
C TRP A 92 20.21 -31.91 22.46
N ALA A 93 19.51 -32.81 21.75
CA ALA A 93 18.49 -32.44 20.78
C ALA A 93 17.32 -31.69 21.42
N ILE A 94 16.96 -32.00 22.67
CA ILE A 94 15.92 -31.27 23.41
C ILE A 94 16.36 -29.83 23.65
N ILE A 95 17.61 -29.62 24.07
CA ILE A 95 18.13 -28.28 24.36
C ILE A 95 18.06 -27.41 23.08
N ILE A 96 18.49 -27.96 21.95
CA ILE A 96 18.41 -27.27 20.66
C ILE A 96 16.95 -27.01 20.27
N ALA A 97 16.06 -27.99 20.43
CA ALA A 97 14.64 -27.81 20.11
C ALA A 97 14.01 -26.69 20.95
N LEU A 98 14.33 -26.61 22.25
CA LEU A 98 13.85 -25.54 23.13
C LEU A 98 14.36 -24.16 22.68
N VAL A 99 15.65 -24.05 22.31
CA VAL A 99 16.22 -22.81 21.77
C VAL A 99 15.52 -22.39 20.47
N LEU A 100 15.27 -23.34 19.56
CA LEU A 100 14.55 -23.08 18.31
C LEU A 100 13.10 -22.66 18.54
N LEU A 101 12.40 -23.26 19.52
CA LEU A 101 11.05 -22.85 19.90
C LEU A 101 11.02 -21.42 20.44
N VAL A 102 11.89 -21.11 21.41
CA VAL A 102 12.01 -19.75 21.97
C VAL A 102 12.36 -18.74 20.86
N GLY A 103 13.32 -19.10 20.01
CA GLY A 103 13.69 -18.30 18.84
C GLY A 103 12.51 -18.06 17.91
N SER A 104 11.72 -19.10 17.59
CA SER A 104 10.54 -18.98 16.72
C SER A 104 9.49 -18.02 17.28
N ILE A 105 9.23 -18.08 18.60
CA ILE A 105 8.31 -17.17 19.29
C ILE A 105 8.85 -15.73 19.23
N ALA A 106 10.13 -15.53 19.56
CA ALA A 106 10.76 -14.22 19.48
C ALA A 106 10.67 -13.62 18.06
N TYR A 107 10.94 -14.43 17.03
CA TYR A 107 10.81 -13.98 15.63
C TYR A 107 9.37 -13.65 15.25
N VAL A 108 8.37 -14.40 15.71
CA VAL A 108 6.96 -14.05 15.49
C VAL A 108 6.60 -12.73 16.16
N LEU A 109 7.07 -12.50 17.40
CA LEU A 109 6.85 -11.24 18.11
C LEU A 109 7.51 -10.06 17.38
N ILE A 110 8.75 -10.23 16.94
CA ILE A 110 9.49 -9.23 16.14
C ILE A 110 8.79 -9.01 14.78
N SER A 111 8.24 -10.06 14.16
CA SER A 111 7.52 -9.96 12.88
C SER A 111 6.30 -9.04 12.95
N LYS A 112 5.67 -8.90 14.14
CA LYS A 112 4.53 -8.01 14.35
C LYS A 112 4.90 -6.53 14.25
N SER A 113 6.17 -6.18 14.48
CA SER A 113 6.67 -4.82 14.29
C SER A 113 6.80 -4.43 12.81
N PHE A 114 6.81 -5.42 11.90
CA PHE A 114 6.77 -5.21 10.45
C PHE A 114 5.31 -5.07 10.01
N VAL A 115 4.70 -3.95 10.38
CA VAL A 115 3.35 -3.57 9.94
C VAL A 115 3.42 -3.20 8.47
N ALA A 116 2.65 -3.89 7.63
CA ALA A 116 2.53 -3.57 6.21
C ALA A 116 2.23 -2.08 6.03
N LYS A 117 3.08 -1.41 5.24
CA LYS A 117 2.97 0.02 4.95
C LYS A 117 2.28 0.22 3.62
N TYR A 118 1.46 1.25 3.53
CA TYR A 118 0.63 1.51 2.35
C TYR A 118 0.81 2.94 1.84
N ILE A 119 0.51 3.12 0.57
CA ILE A 119 0.45 4.40 -0.12
C ILE A 119 -0.97 4.60 -0.64
N TRP A 120 -1.60 5.71 -0.26
CA TRP A 120 -2.87 6.13 -0.84
C TRP A 120 -2.59 6.92 -2.10
N ILE A 121 -3.21 6.52 -3.21
CA ILE A 121 -3.04 7.16 -4.50
C ILE A 121 -4.39 7.68 -4.98
N GLU A 122 -4.44 8.96 -5.36
CA GLU A 122 -5.59 9.57 -6.03
C GLU A 122 -5.26 9.80 -7.51
N CYS A 123 -6.23 9.55 -8.38
CA CYS A 123 -6.10 9.60 -9.82
C CYS A 123 -7.07 10.66 -10.41
N LYS A 124 -6.55 11.54 -11.27
CA LYS A 124 -7.37 12.52 -12.01
C LYS A 124 -7.13 12.46 -13.52
N ASN A 125 -8.10 11.87 -14.22
CA ASN A 125 -8.20 11.87 -15.67
C ASN A 125 -9.06 13.04 -16.18
N LEU A 126 -8.61 14.26 -15.90
CA LEU A 126 -9.24 15.49 -16.38
C LEU A 126 -8.59 15.93 -17.70
N LYS A 127 -9.27 16.79 -18.47
CA LYS A 127 -8.67 17.48 -19.63
C LYS A 127 -7.93 18.76 -19.23
N SER A 128 -8.32 19.33 -18.09
CA SER A 128 -7.68 20.51 -17.50
C SER A 128 -6.64 20.08 -16.48
N LYS A 129 -5.68 20.97 -16.21
CA LYS A 129 -4.74 20.79 -15.11
C LYS A 129 -5.45 20.55 -13.78
N THR A 130 -4.83 19.72 -12.94
CA THR A 130 -5.24 19.50 -11.55
C THR A 130 -5.01 20.76 -10.73
N LYS A 131 -6.03 21.14 -9.96
CA LYS A 131 -6.04 22.34 -9.11
C LYS A 131 -5.75 22.01 -7.66
N ARG A 132 -5.36 23.02 -6.87
CA ARG A 132 -5.16 22.93 -5.41
C ARG A 132 -6.35 22.29 -4.69
N SER A 133 -7.58 22.59 -5.10
CA SER A 133 -8.79 22.03 -4.48
C SER A 133 -8.84 20.50 -4.51
N HIS A 134 -8.30 19.86 -5.55
CA HIS A 134 -8.26 18.40 -5.64
C HIS A 134 -7.23 17.80 -4.67
N ILE A 135 -6.06 18.43 -4.54
CA ILE A 135 -5.01 18.03 -3.60
C ILE A 135 -5.49 18.24 -2.15
N PHE A 136 -6.18 19.36 -1.90
CA PHE A 136 -6.80 19.66 -0.62
C PHE A 136 -7.84 18.61 -0.22
N GLU A 137 -8.72 18.20 -1.15
CA GLU A 137 -9.71 17.16 -0.91
C GLU A 137 -9.06 15.84 -0.47
N LEU A 138 -8.02 15.37 -1.18
CA LEU A 138 -7.26 14.18 -0.79
C LEU A 138 -6.70 14.33 0.63
N THR A 139 -6.10 15.48 0.94
CA THR A 139 -5.52 15.76 2.26
C THR A 139 -6.58 15.69 3.36
N GLN A 140 -7.78 16.21 3.12
CA GLN A 140 -8.88 16.16 4.08
C GLN A 140 -9.39 14.72 4.30
N LYS A 141 -9.59 13.96 3.21
CA LYS A 141 -9.97 12.54 3.30
C LYS A 141 -8.96 11.74 4.12
N TYR A 142 -7.67 11.94 3.87
CA TYR A 142 -6.61 11.26 4.60
C TYR A 142 -6.55 11.67 6.08
N LYS A 143 -6.72 12.96 6.39
CA LYS A 143 -6.78 13.45 7.78
C LYS A 143 -7.96 12.83 8.52
N ASP A 144 -9.14 12.77 7.91
CA ASP A 144 -10.32 12.14 8.52
C ASP A 144 -10.10 10.63 8.75
N TYR A 145 -9.55 9.94 7.75
CA TYR A 145 -9.16 8.54 7.86
C TYR A 145 -8.19 8.29 9.02
N LYS A 146 -7.13 9.10 9.15
CA LYS A 146 -6.11 8.94 10.18
C LYS A 146 -6.65 9.18 11.60
N GLN A 147 -7.72 9.96 11.73
CA GLN A 147 -8.38 10.20 13.02
C GLN A 147 -9.34 9.08 13.42
N ASN A 148 -9.62 8.11 12.54
CA ASN A 148 -10.48 6.97 12.86
C ASN A 148 -9.80 6.08 13.92
N LYS A 149 -10.59 5.59 14.89
CA LYS A 149 -10.12 4.64 15.91
C LYS A 149 -9.71 3.29 15.30
N TYR A 150 -10.32 2.92 14.18
CA TYR A 150 -10.11 1.64 13.50
C TYR A 150 -9.45 1.86 12.13
N VAL A 151 -8.16 2.20 12.17
CA VAL A 151 -7.35 2.39 10.95
C VAL A 151 -7.02 1.03 10.34
N LYS A 152 -7.59 0.72 9.16
CA LYS A 152 -7.40 -0.56 8.46
C LYS A 152 -5.98 -0.74 7.90
N TRP A 153 -5.42 0.33 7.34
CA TRP A 153 -4.13 0.34 6.64
C TRP A 153 -3.18 1.40 7.22
N ASN A 154 -1.94 1.03 7.48
CA ASN A 154 -0.91 1.98 7.88
C ASN A 154 -0.40 2.76 6.65
N ILE A 155 -1.11 3.82 6.30
CA ILE A 155 -0.78 4.66 5.16
C ILE A 155 0.32 5.62 5.57
N ILE A 156 1.49 5.48 4.93
CA ILE A 156 2.68 6.26 5.30
C ILE A 156 2.92 7.46 4.40
N ASN A 157 2.33 7.47 3.19
CA ASN A 157 2.46 8.56 2.25
C ASN A 157 1.26 8.64 1.30
N LEU A 158 1.13 9.78 0.63
CA LEU A 158 0.12 10.06 -0.37
C LEU A 158 0.78 10.28 -1.74
N MET A 159 0.13 9.79 -2.78
CA MET A 159 0.49 10.07 -4.16
C MET A 159 -0.70 10.62 -4.94
N PHE A 160 -0.41 11.41 -5.95
CA PHE A 160 -1.41 11.97 -6.85
C PHE A 160 -0.95 11.77 -8.30
N PHE A 161 -1.83 11.24 -9.14
CA PHE A 161 -1.59 11.02 -10.57
C PHE A 161 -2.54 11.86 -11.41
N SER A 162 -2.02 12.58 -12.41
CA SER A 162 -2.83 13.40 -13.31
C SER A 162 -2.44 13.23 -14.77
N VAL A 163 -3.44 13.06 -15.64
CA VAL A 163 -3.21 12.99 -17.10
C VAL A 163 -2.79 14.33 -17.68
N SER A 164 -3.41 15.44 -17.24
CA SER A 164 -3.14 16.78 -17.77
C SER A 164 -2.15 17.59 -16.94
N GLY A 165 -1.47 16.96 -15.98
CA GLY A 165 -0.56 17.62 -15.06
C GLY A 165 -1.24 18.56 -14.06
N TYR A 166 -0.46 19.50 -13.52
CA TYR A 166 -0.84 20.32 -12.38
C TYR A 166 -0.64 21.80 -12.65
N ASP A 167 -1.49 22.65 -12.07
CA ASP A 167 -1.17 24.07 -11.95
C ASP A 167 -0.08 24.31 -10.89
N SER A 168 0.52 25.51 -10.89
CA SER A 168 1.65 25.84 -10.00
C SER A 168 1.25 25.83 -8.53
N ASP A 169 0.06 26.34 -8.20
CA ASP A 169 -0.48 26.35 -6.83
C ASP A 169 -0.75 24.93 -6.30
N ALA A 170 -1.25 24.02 -7.14
CA ALA A 170 -1.41 22.61 -6.78
C ALA A 170 -0.07 21.93 -6.53
N LYS A 171 0.96 22.20 -7.33
CA LYS A 171 2.32 21.64 -7.13
C LYS A 171 2.90 22.10 -5.79
N GLU A 172 2.83 23.41 -5.51
CA GLU A 172 3.35 23.97 -4.25
C GLU A 172 2.56 23.44 -3.04
N PHE A 173 1.23 23.40 -3.13
CA PHE A 173 0.40 22.88 -2.05
C PHE A 173 0.63 21.37 -1.81
N ALA A 174 0.81 20.58 -2.87
CA ALA A 174 1.16 19.17 -2.75
C ALA A 174 2.51 18.98 -2.05
N LYS A 175 3.51 19.80 -2.42
CA LYS A 175 4.84 19.81 -1.80
C LYS A 175 4.77 20.15 -0.31
N GLU A 176 4.05 21.20 0.07
CA GLU A 176 3.84 21.59 1.48
C GLU A 176 3.24 20.46 2.34
N ASN A 177 2.43 19.59 1.73
CA ASN A 177 1.76 18.47 2.40
C ASN A 177 2.49 17.12 2.19
N GLY A 178 3.67 17.12 1.57
CA GLY A 178 4.47 15.90 1.34
C GLY A 178 3.85 14.92 0.33
N ILE A 179 2.96 15.39 -0.55
CA ILE A 179 2.28 14.56 -1.54
C ILE A 179 3.17 14.42 -2.79
N ILE A 180 3.40 13.18 -3.21
CA ILE A 180 4.19 12.91 -4.41
C ILE A 180 3.28 12.98 -5.63
N CYS A 181 3.60 13.87 -6.57
CA CYS A 181 2.83 14.05 -7.79
C CYS A 181 3.51 13.37 -8.99
N TYR A 182 2.69 12.73 -9.82
CA TYR A 182 3.05 12.18 -11.13
C TYR A 182 2.14 12.78 -12.19
N GLU A 183 2.70 13.09 -13.36
CA GLU A 183 1.93 13.48 -14.55
C GLU A 183 2.27 12.59 -15.74
N LYS A 184 1.30 12.42 -16.65
CA LYS A 184 1.51 11.66 -17.88
C LYS A 184 2.26 12.54 -18.88
N ALA A 185 3.43 12.08 -19.33
CA ALA A 185 4.22 12.74 -20.35
C ALA A 185 3.68 12.42 -21.76
N ASP A 186 4.21 13.11 -22.77
CA ASP A 186 3.78 12.95 -24.17
C ASP A 186 4.03 11.54 -24.73
N ASN A 187 4.98 10.80 -24.15
CA ASN A 187 5.26 9.40 -24.48
C ASN A 187 4.35 8.41 -23.73
N GLU A 188 3.28 8.89 -23.09
CA GLU A 188 2.34 8.13 -22.26
C GLU A 188 2.95 7.53 -20.97
N GLU A 189 4.20 7.84 -20.63
CA GLU A 189 4.83 7.41 -19.38
C GLU A 189 4.51 8.38 -18.23
N PHE A 190 4.49 7.86 -16.99
CA PHE A 190 4.36 8.70 -15.80
C PHE A 190 5.72 9.25 -15.37
N VAL A 191 5.78 10.57 -15.23
CA VAL A 191 6.95 11.31 -14.77
C VAL A 191 6.64 11.95 -13.41
N LYS A 192 7.54 11.77 -12.45
CA LYS A 192 7.45 12.38 -11.13
C LYS A 192 7.73 13.89 -11.24
N THR A 193 6.84 14.71 -10.72
CA THR A 193 6.91 16.18 -10.91
C THR A 193 7.51 16.94 -9.73
N ASN A 194 7.53 16.35 -8.53
CA ASN A 194 8.10 16.96 -7.32
C ASN A 194 9.47 16.35 -6.99
N ILE A 195 10.43 16.40 -7.92
CA ILE A 195 11.84 16.08 -7.64
C ILE A 195 12.51 17.37 -7.19
N TYR A 196 12.70 17.52 -5.88
CA TYR A 196 13.61 18.53 -5.35
C TYR A 196 14.84 17.77 -4.82
N PHE A 197 15.99 18.07 -5.43
CA PHE A 197 17.32 17.76 -4.89
C PHE A 197 17.56 18.59 -3.63
#